data_AF-A0A915JEF3-F1
#
_entry.id   AF-A0A915JEF3-F1
#
_cell.length_a   1.000
_cell.length_b   1.000
_cell.length_c   1.000
_cell.angle_alpha   90.00
_cell.angle_beta   90.00
_cell.angle_gamma   90.00
#
_symmetry.space_group_name_H-M   'P 1'
#
loop_
_entity.id
_entity.type
_entity.pdbx_description
1 polymer ?
#
loop_
_entity_poly.entity_id
_entity_poly.type
_entity_poly.pdbx_seq_one_letter_code
_entity_poly.pdbx_strand_id
1 'polypeptide(L)'
;MLSGLGPEDHLRESGVQVHRHLPAVGRNLDDHIQTCIIYKLNQSLLADDPEYKEYKKIWLLAKSAFEYGVHQTGMFAQPAIDSMGFFRSGLSNNSLQNDLQLYILADAKIYPIMELMEKFYGYSMPDPGPVPQMVILNAVQLHPESKGFVRLANSDPLMPPLIDPNFGATELDIK
;
A
#
# COMPACT_ATOMS: atom_id res chain seq x y z
N MET A 1 -13.30 -5.17 -20.94
CA MET A 1 -13.55 -4.28 -22.09
C MET A 1 -13.01 -4.82 -23.41
N LEU A 2 -11.77 -5.30 -23.51
CA LEU A 2 -11.21 -5.85 -24.77
C LEU A 2 -12.05 -6.98 -25.39
N SER A 3 -12.77 -7.75 -24.57
CA SER A 3 -13.75 -8.75 -25.02
C SER A 3 -15.07 -8.14 -25.55
N GLY A 4 -15.12 -6.84 -25.87
CA GLY A 4 -16.30 -6.10 -26.34
C GLY A 4 -17.45 -5.94 -25.34
N LEU A 5 -17.16 -6.09 -24.04
CA LEU A 5 -18.10 -5.91 -22.93
C LEU A 5 -17.75 -4.61 -22.18
N GLY A 6 -18.60 -3.58 -22.28
CA GLY A 6 -18.37 -2.26 -21.67
C GLY A 6 -19.21 -1.12 -22.25
N PRO A 7 -18.92 0.15 -21.89
CA PRO A 7 -19.61 1.31 -22.46
C PRO A 7 -19.43 1.35 -23.97
N GLU A 8 -20.53 1.50 -24.72
CA GLU A 8 -20.53 1.29 -26.17
C GLU A 8 -19.70 2.34 -26.90
N ASP A 9 -19.88 3.61 -26.53
CA ASP A 9 -19.12 4.72 -27.10
C ASP A 9 -17.61 4.54 -26.87
N HIS A 10 -17.21 4.21 -25.63
CA HIS A 10 -15.79 3.98 -25.28
C HIS A 10 -15.18 2.82 -26.06
N LEU A 11 -15.92 1.70 -26.22
CA LEU A 11 -15.44 0.54 -26.97
C LEU A 11 -15.21 0.89 -28.44
N ARG A 12 -16.14 1.62 -29.06
CA ARG A 12 -16.01 2.10 -30.45
C ARG A 12 -14.83 3.04 -30.61
N GLU A 13 -14.69 4.02 -29.72
CA GLU A 13 -13.55 4.96 -29.69
C GLU A 13 -12.20 4.24 -29.52
N SER A 14 -12.18 3.17 -28.72
CA SER A 14 -10.97 2.36 -28.47
C SER A 14 -10.66 1.35 -29.58
N GLY A 15 -11.45 1.28 -30.65
CA GLY A 15 -11.26 0.33 -31.76
C GLY A 15 -11.62 -1.12 -31.41
N VAL A 16 -12.52 -1.35 -30.46
CA VAL A 16 -12.97 -2.68 -30.02
C VAL A 16 -14.38 -2.97 -30.55
N GLN A 17 -14.58 -4.16 -31.10
CA GLN A 17 -15.92 -4.60 -31.51
C GLN A 17 -16.86 -4.69 -30.30
N VAL A 18 -18.02 -4.06 -30.40
CA VAL A 18 -19.02 -4.08 -29.33
C VAL A 18 -19.81 -5.39 -29.38
N HIS A 19 -19.69 -6.21 -28.34
CA HIS A 19 -20.50 -7.40 -28.13
C HIS A 19 -21.72 -7.11 -27.25
N ARG A 20 -21.54 -6.31 -26.20
CA ARG A 20 -22.64 -5.90 -25.31
C ARG A 20 -22.36 -4.56 -24.63
N HIS A 21 -23.33 -3.66 -24.72
CA HIS A 21 -23.30 -2.39 -23.98
C HIS A 21 -23.50 -2.66 -22.48
N LEU A 22 -22.46 -2.40 -21.68
CA LEU A 22 -22.45 -2.52 -20.23
C LEU A 22 -21.76 -1.26 -19.63
N PRO A 23 -22.50 -0.16 -19.40
CA PRO A 23 -21.91 1.13 -19.05
C PRO A 23 -21.21 1.17 -17.70
N ALA A 24 -21.49 0.22 -16.80
CA ALA A 24 -20.85 0.13 -15.49
C ALA A 24 -19.44 -0.48 -15.53
N VAL A 25 -19.06 -1.20 -16.61
CA VAL A 25 -17.75 -1.87 -16.67
C VAL A 25 -16.64 -0.83 -16.64
N GLY A 26 -15.71 -0.98 -15.70
CA GLY A 26 -14.59 -0.05 -15.49
C GLY A 26 -14.98 1.24 -14.77
N ARG A 27 -16.21 1.39 -14.27
CA ARG A 27 -16.61 2.48 -13.38
C ARG A 27 -16.66 1.99 -11.94
N ASN A 28 -16.85 2.93 -11.01
CA ASN A 28 -16.95 2.62 -9.58
C ASN A 28 -15.69 1.95 -9.04
N LEU A 29 -14.51 2.40 -9.52
CA LEU A 29 -13.24 2.03 -8.92
C LEU A 29 -13.21 2.63 -7.52
N ASP A 30 -12.96 1.78 -6.54
CA ASP A 30 -12.91 2.11 -5.13
C ASP A 30 -11.62 1.52 -4.57
N ASP A 31 -10.87 2.33 -3.83
CA ASP A 31 -9.61 1.91 -3.23
C ASP A 31 -9.39 2.73 -1.96
N HIS A 32 -8.62 2.18 -1.03
CA HIS A 32 -8.34 2.85 0.23
C HIS A 32 -7.25 3.90 0.05
N ILE A 33 -7.50 5.11 0.56
CA ILE A 33 -6.49 6.17 0.59
C ILE A 33 -5.69 6.03 1.88
N GLN A 34 -4.36 6.02 1.76
CA GLN A 34 -3.46 5.90 2.89
C GLN A 34 -2.50 7.09 2.96
N THR A 35 -2.30 7.59 4.17
CA THR A 35 -1.20 8.50 4.52
C THR A 35 -0.41 7.90 5.68
N CYS A 36 0.78 8.44 5.94
CA CYS A 36 1.58 7.99 7.07
C CYS A 36 2.28 9.15 7.77
N ILE A 37 2.54 8.94 9.06
CA ILE A 37 3.37 9.81 9.88
C ILE A 37 4.57 8.99 10.34
N ILE A 38 5.76 9.52 10.08
CA ILE A 38 7.02 8.86 10.43
C ILE A 38 7.56 9.52 11.69
N TYR A 39 7.70 8.74 12.76
CA TYR A 39 8.26 9.18 14.03
C TYR A 39 9.69 8.71 14.17
N LYS A 40 10.62 9.62 14.41
CA LYS A 40 11.99 9.28 14.80
C LYS A 40 12.02 8.93 16.29
N LEU A 41 12.59 7.78 16.65
CA LEU A 41 12.78 7.38 18.03
C LEU A 41 14.09 7.95 18.60
N ASN A 42 14.09 8.24 19.91
CA ASN A 42 15.27 8.70 20.64
C ASN A 42 16.24 7.55 20.98
N GLN A 43 15.73 6.32 21.06
CA GLN A 43 16.48 5.11 21.30
C GLN A 43 15.93 3.99 20.41
N SER A 44 16.82 3.14 19.90
CA SER A 44 16.41 2.03 19.05
C SER A 44 15.64 1.00 19.88
N LEU A 45 14.56 0.47 19.30
CA LEU A 45 13.90 -0.73 19.84
C LEU A 45 14.84 -1.95 19.87
N LEU A 46 15.95 -1.89 19.11
CA LEU A 46 17.03 -2.88 19.07
C LEU A 46 18.33 -2.35 19.70
N ALA A 47 18.29 -1.25 20.47
CA ALA A 47 19.49 -0.61 21.04
C ALA A 47 20.31 -1.55 21.94
N ASP A 48 19.67 -2.58 22.48
CA ASP A 48 20.30 -3.57 23.35
C ASP A 48 20.76 -4.82 22.60
N ASP A 49 20.47 -4.94 21.29
CA ASP A 49 20.90 -6.08 20.48
C ASP A 49 22.29 -5.83 19.85
N PRO A 50 23.34 -6.52 20.34
CA PRO A 50 24.70 -6.33 19.84
C PRO A 50 24.88 -6.77 18.38
N GLU A 51 24.05 -7.68 17.84
CA GLU A 51 24.14 -8.11 16.43
C GLU A 51 23.66 -7.01 15.47
N TYR A 52 22.70 -6.18 15.90
CA TYR A 52 22.21 -5.05 15.10
C TYR A 52 23.14 -3.83 15.13
N LYS A 53 24.00 -3.70 16.14
CA LYS A 53 25.00 -2.62 16.24
C LYS A 53 26.09 -2.70 15.17
N GLU A 54 26.45 -3.90 14.71
CA GLU A 54 27.47 -4.09 13.67
C GLU A 54 26.94 -4.04 12.23
N TYR A 55 25.62 -3.96 12.04
CA TYR A 55 24.93 -3.74 10.76
C TYR A 55 25.48 -4.53 9.54
N LYS A 56 25.86 -5.81 9.72
CA LYS A 56 26.20 -6.70 8.60
C LYS A 56 24.93 -7.22 7.93
N LYS A 57 24.23 -6.35 7.18
CA LYS A 57 22.91 -6.58 6.55
C LYS A 57 22.77 -7.98 5.90
N ILE A 58 23.76 -8.39 5.11
CA ILE A 58 23.77 -9.67 4.39
C ILE A 58 23.80 -10.88 5.34
N TRP A 59 24.58 -10.80 6.43
CA TRP A 59 24.66 -11.87 7.41
C TRP A 59 23.35 -12.02 8.18
N LEU A 60 22.74 -10.90 8.56
CA LEU A 60 21.42 -10.89 9.21
C LEU A 60 20.34 -11.54 8.32
N LEU A 61 20.31 -11.17 7.03
CA LEU A 61 19.38 -11.75 6.06
C LEU A 61 19.62 -13.26 5.89
N ALA A 62 20.88 -13.69 5.75
CA ALA A 62 21.22 -15.11 5.60
C ALA A 62 20.84 -15.94 6.84
N LYS A 63 21.13 -15.45 8.05
CA LYS A 63 20.75 -16.10 9.31
C LYS A 63 19.23 -16.19 9.44
N SER A 64 18.52 -15.10 9.15
CA SER A 64 17.04 -15.08 9.17
C SER A 64 16.43 -16.04 8.16
N ALA A 65 17.04 -16.18 6.97
CA ALA A 65 16.60 -17.12 5.94
C ALA A 65 16.79 -18.57 6.39
N PHE A 66 17.93 -18.86 7.01
CA PHE A 66 18.21 -20.19 7.55
C PHE A 66 17.27 -20.54 8.71
N GLU A 67 17.09 -19.63 9.67
CA GLU A 67 16.18 -19.82 10.80
C GLU A 67 14.76 -20.09 10.31
N TYR A 68 14.26 -19.29 9.36
CA TYR A 68 12.96 -19.50 8.76
C TYR A 68 12.87 -20.85 8.02
N GLY A 69 13.89 -21.20 7.23
CA GLY A 69 13.91 -22.44 6.46
C GLY A 69 13.91 -23.71 7.29
N VAL A 70 14.52 -23.67 8.49
CA VAL A 70 14.63 -24.84 9.38
C VAL A 70 13.53 -24.87 10.45
N HIS A 71 13.23 -23.71 11.04
CA HIS A 71 12.37 -23.61 12.22
C HIS A 71 11.03 -22.94 11.94
N GLN A 72 10.86 -22.28 10.77
CA GLN A 72 9.70 -21.45 10.45
C GLN A 72 9.46 -20.33 11.47
N THR A 73 10.54 -19.86 12.10
CA THR A 73 10.56 -18.76 13.06
C THR A 73 11.44 -17.62 12.57
N GLY A 74 11.50 -16.54 13.36
CA GLY A 74 12.39 -15.42 13.11
C GLY A 74 11.76 -14.34 12.23
N MET A 75 12.61 -13.44 11.75
CA MET A 75 12.22 -12.19 11.08
C MET A 75 11.30 -12.39 9.86
N PHE A 76 11.51 -13.45 9.07
CA PHE A 76 10.67 -13.74 7.90
C PHE A 76 9.34 -14.41 8.24
N ALA A 77 9.13 -14.81 9.49
CA ALA A 77 7.85 -15.33 9.99
C ALA A 77 6.98 -14.24 10.63
N GLN A 78 7.44 -12.99 10.68
CA GLN A 78 6.71 -11.87 11.28
C GLN A 78 5.98 -11.04 10.20
N PRO A 79 4.75 -10.57 10.46
CA PRO A 79 4.09 -9.64 9.57
C PRO A 79 4.83 -8.30 9.57
N ALA A 80 4.70 -7.53 8.49
CA ALA A 80 5.23 -6.17 8.47
C ALA A 80 4.50 -5.23 9.45
N ILE A 81 3.24 -5.54 9.76
CA ILE A 81 2.37 -4.76 10.64
C ILE A 81 2.37 -5.39 12.03
N ASP A 82 2.90 -4.68 13.02
CA ASP A 82 2.99 -5.14 14.41
C ASP A 82 1.66 -4.99 15.15
N SER A 83 0.91 -3.93 14.85
CA SER A 83 -0.30 -3.55 15.58
C SER A 83 -1.23 -2.75 14.70
N MET A 84 -2.54 -2.95 14.89
CA MET A 84 -3.58 -2.33 14.08
C MET A 84 -4.86 -2.12 14.90
N GLY A 85 -5.60 -1.07 14.60
CA GLY A 85 -6.94 -0.83 15.12
C GLY A 85 -7.84 -0.15 14.10
N PHE A 86 -9.15 -0.31 14.32
CA PHE A 86 -10.20 0.34 13.54
C PHE A 86 -10.91 1.36 14.42
N PHE A 87 -11.07 2.57 13.89
CA PHE A 87 -11.55 3.72 14.62
C PHE A 87 -12.65 4.42 13.81
N ARG A 88 -13.43 5.23 14.54
CA ARG A 88 -14.36 6.19 13.94
C ARG A 88 -13.72 7.56 14.01
N SER A 89 -13.56 8.22 12.86
CA SER A 89 -13.12 9.61 12.75
C SER A 89 -14.16 10.58 13.34
N GLY A 90 -15.45 10.18 13.29
CA GLY A 90 -16.58 11.04 13.64
C GLY A 90 -17.04 11.96 12.50
N LEU A 91 -16.40 11.87 11.33
CA LEU A 91 -16.74 12.66 10.14
C LEU A 91 -17.73 11.95 9.22
N SER A 92 -17.74 10.61 9.21
CA SER A 92 -18.70 9.83 8.43
C SER A 92 -20.14 10.03 8.91
N ASN A 93 -21.07 10.15 7.95
CA ASN A 93 -22.51 10.19 8.20
C ASN A 93 -23.05 8.87 8.78
N ASN A 94 -22.30 7.77 8.68
CA ASN A 94 -22.66 6.47 9.25
C ASN A 94 -21.95 6.27 10.59
N SER A 95 -22.62 6.67 11.68
CA SER A 95 -22.07 6.62 13.04
C SER A 95 -21.73 5.22 13.56
N LEU A 96 -22.15 4.16 12.86
CA LEU A 96 -21.87 2.77 13.22
C LEU A 96 -20.63 2.20 12.51
N GLN A 97 -20.15 2.85 11.45
CA GLN A 97 -19.08 2.37 10.60
C GLN A 97 -17.72 2.91 11.05
N ASN A 98 -16.72 2.03 11.10
CA ASN A 98 -15.33 2.45 11.25
C ASN A 98 -14.84 2.91 9.88
N ASP A 99 -14.36 4.13 9.79
CA ASP A 99 -13.91 4.79 8.56
C ASP A 99 -12.39 5.00 8.53
N LEU A 100 -11.71 4.72 9.65
CA LEU A 100 -10.28 4.87 9.80
C LEU A 100 -9.64 3.57 10.30
N GLN A 101 -8.62 3.08 9.59
CA GLN A 101 -7.73 2.05 10.09
C GLN A 101 -6.37 2.68 10.40
N LEU A 102 -5.91 2.50 11.63
CA LEU A 102 -4.56 2.88 12.02
C LEU A 102 -3.73 1.63 12.20
N TYR A 103 -2.54 1.61 11.63
CA TYR A 103 -1.60 0.51 11.83
C TYR A 103 -0.16 0.98 11.92
N ILE A 104 0.62 0.24 12.67
CA ILE A 104 1.99 0.58 13.00
C ILE A 104 2.92 -0.37 12.26
N LEU A 105 3.88 0.20 11.54
CA LEU A 105 5.09 -0.50 11.10
C LEU A 105 6.20 -0.06 12.06
N ALA A 106 6.55 -0.93 12.99
CA ALA A 106 7.55 -0.67 14.00
C ALA A 106 8.65 -1.71 13.87
N ASP A 107 9.46 -1.65 12.81
CA ASP A 107 10.67 -2.46 12.84
C ASP A 107 11.85 -1.92 12.02
N ALA A 108 13.00 -1.91 12.70
CA ALA A 108 14.33 -1.81 12.12
C ALA A 108 14.72 -3.05 11.29
N LYS A 109 14.05 -4.19 11.49
CA LYS A 109 14.27 -5.45 10.76
C LYS A 109 13.63 -5.51 9.39
N ILE A 110 12.55 -4.75 9.19
CA ILE A 110 11.90 -4.61 7.89
C ILE A 110 12.69 -3.65 7.01
N TYR A 111 13.54 -2.79 7.60
CA TYR A 111 14.31 -1.79 6.87
C TYR A 111 15.18 -2.35 5.72
N PRO A 112 15.97 -3.43 5.89
CA PRO A 112 16.68 -4.05 4.76
C PRO A 112 15.76 -4.53 3.64
N ILE A 113 14.53 -4.96 3.97
CA ILE A 113 13.51 -5.36 3.00
C ILE A 113 12.92 -4.12 2.33
N MET A 114 12.64 -3.05 3.08
CA MET A 114 12.14 -1.78 2.55
C MET A 114 13.14 -1.08 1.64
N GLU A 115 14.44 -1.09 1.97
CA GLU A 115 15.51 -0.54 1.12
C GLU A 115 15.64 -1.35 -0.18
N LEU A 116 15.45 -2.67 -0.11
CA LEU A 116 15.35 -3.52 -1.30
C LEU A 116 14.09 -3.17 -2.12
N MET A 117 12.97 -2.92 -1.45
CA MET A 117 11.73 -2.50 -2.10
C MET A 117 11.85 -1.11 -2.73
N GLU A 118 12.49 -0.15 -2.09
CA GLU A 118 12.80 1.16 -2.67
C GLU A 118 13.60 1.01 -3.96
N LYS A 119 14.63 0.15 -3.95
CA LYS A 119 15.47 -0.12 -5.12
C LYS A 119 14.71 -0.76 -6.29
N PHE A 120 13.72 -1.62 -6.01
CA PHE A 120 12.99 -2.34 -7.06
C PHE A 120 11.65 -1.70 -7.46
N TYR A 121 11.02 -0.94 -6.56
CA TYR A 121 9.68 -0.38 -6.73
C TYR A 121 9.66 1.17 -6.73
N GLY A 122 10.81 1.83 -6.59
CA GLY A 122 10.92 3.29 -6.69
C GLY A 122 10.29 4.06 -5.52
N TYR A 123 10.11 3.41 -4.38
CA TYR A 123 9.49 3.99 -3.19
C TYR A 123 10.52 4.76 -2.37
N SER A 124 10.64 6.08 -2.57
CA SER A 124 11.58 6.92 -1.82
C SER A 124 11.18 7.04 -0.35
N MET A 125 11.96 6.42 0.53
CA MET A 125 11.84 6.64 1.97
C MET A 125 12.83 7.74 2.41
N PRO A 126 12.50 8.54 3.44
CA PRO A 126 13.46 9.47 4.02
C PRO A 126 14.70 8.71 4.50
N ASP A 127 15.91 9.21 4.18
CA ASP A 127 17.18 8.64 4.66
C ASP A 127 17.13 8.52 6.20
N PRO A 128 17.13 7.31 6.76
CA PRO A 128 17.02 7.11 8.21
C PRO A 128 18.31 7.47 8.95
N GLY A 129 19.41 7.73 8.25
CA GLY A 129 20.72 7.80 8.85
C GLY A 129 21.23 6.43 9.34
N PRO A 130 22.30 6.40 10.16
CA PRO A 130 23.10 5.20 10.41
C PRO A 130 22.44 4.14 11.31
N VAL A 131 21.27 4.43 11.89
CA VAL A 131 20.52 3.45 12.71
C VAL A 131 19.02 3.63 12.43
N PRO A 132 18.30 2.59 11.98
CA PRO A 132 16.88 2.66 11.62
C PRO A 132 16.05 2.86 12.90
N GLN A 133 15.67 4.08 13.18
CA GLN A 133 14.87 4.37 14.37
C GLN A 133 13.66 5.17 13.96
N MET A 134 12.83 4.55 13.12
CA MET A 134 11.55 5.10 12.73
C MET A 134 10.41 4.14 13.08
N VAL A 135 9.31 4.70 13.54
CA VAL A 135 8.02 4.04 13.62
C VAL A 135 7.10 4.75 12.65
N ILE A 136 6.43 4.00 11.79
CA ILE A 136 5.49 4.56 10.81
C ILE A 136 4.08 4.26 11.30
N LEU A 137 3.35 5.32 11.65
CA LEU A 137 1.92 5.24 11.90
C LEU A 137 1.21 5.51 10.57
N ASN A 138 0.61 4.47 10.01
CA ASN A 138 -0.22 4.60 8.81
C ASN A 138 -1.66 4.88 9.22
N ALA A 139 -2.30 5.77 8.48
CA ALA A 139 -3.72 6.09 8.57
C ALA A 139 -4.36 5.81 7.22
N VAL A 140 -5.34 4.91 7.22
CA VAL A 140 -6.04 4.45 6.01
C VAL A 140 -7.51 4.84 6.12
N GLN A 141 -8.00 5.58 5.14
CA GLN A 141 -9.42 5.84 4.95
C GLN A 141 -10.06 4.62 4.29
N LEU A 142 -11.01 3.99 4.99
CA LEU A 142 -11.61 2.71 4.57
C LEU A 142 -12.77 2.87 3.58
N HIS A 143 -13.43 4.02 3.63
CA HIS A 143 -14.67 4.26 2.90
C HIS A 143 -14.66 5.62 2.22
N PRO A 144 -13.76 5.86 1.26
CA PRO A 144 -13.76 7.10 0.50
C PRO A 144 -15.06 7.23 -0.32
N GLU A 145 -15.54 8.46 -0.42
CA GLU A 145 -16.70 8.78 -1.26
C GLU A 145 -16.29 8.89 -2.74
N SER A 146 -15.04 9.28 -3.00
CA SER A 146 -14.47 9.35 -4.33
C SER A 146 -14.58 8.00 -5.04
N LYS A 147 -15.03 8.04 -6.30
CA LYS A 147 -15.05 6.87 -7.18
C LYS A 147 -14.32 7.19 -8.48
N GLY A 148 -13.44 6.29 -8.86
CA GLY A 148 -12.64 6.38 -10.06
C GLY A 148 -13.15 5.53 -11.22
N PHE A 149 -12.26 5.28 -12.18
CA PHE A 149 -12.47 4.37 -13.29
C PHE A 149 -11.18 3.68 -13.77
N VAL A 150 -11.38 2.58 -14.49
CA VAL A 150 -10.38 1.89 -15.32
C VAL A 150 -10.96 1.85 -16.73
N ARG A 151 -10.21 2.32 -17.74
CA ARG A 151 -10.61 2.32 -19.15
C ARG A 151 -9.50 1.76 -20.03
N LEU A 152 -9.88 1.31 -21.23
CA LEU A 152 -8.89 0.98 -22.26
C LEU A 152 -8.21 2.25 -22.76
N ALA A 153 -6.90 2.19 -22.98
CA ALA A 153 -6.19 3.18 -23.77
C ALA A 153 -6.49 2.99 -25.28
N ASN A 154 -6.50 1.74 -25.74
CA ASN A 154 -6.89 1.32 -27.09
C ASN A 154 -7.18 -0.20 -27.12
N SER A 155 -7.21 -0.80 -28.31
CA SER A 155 -7.50 -2.22 -28.52
C SER A 155 -6.29 -3.16 -28.36
N ASP A 156 -5.09 -2.66 -28.10
CA ASP A 156 -3.89 -3.48 -27.85
C ASP A 156 -3.91 -4.02 -26.41
N PRO A 157 -3.91 -5.35 -26.19
CA PRO A 157 -3.90 -5.93 -24.85
C PRO A 157 -2.61 -5.66 -24.05
N LEU A 158 -1.53 -5.26 -24.70
CA LEU A 158 -0.25 -4.95 -24.04
C LEU A 158 -0.15 -3.47 -23.64
N MET A 159 -1.05 -2.63 -24.14
CA MET A 159 -1.08 -1.22 -23.75
C MET A 159 -1.66 -1.08 -22.34
N PRO A 160 -0.98 -0.33 -21.43
CA PRO A 160 -1.49 -0.09 -20.10
C PRO A 160 -2.88 0.55 -20.14
N PRO A 161 -3.82 0.13 -19.27
CA PRO A 161 -5.11 0.77 -19.17
C PRO A 161 -4.97 2.19 -18.60
N LEU A 162 -5.94 3.03 -18.89
CA LEU A 162 -6.10 4.33 -18.26
C LEU A 162 -6.78 4.11 -16.91
N ILE A 163 -6.07 4.37 -15.81
CA ILE A 163 -6.58 4.21 -14.45
C ILE A 163 -6.59 5.59 -13.80
N ASP A 164 -7.76 5.98 -13.30
CA ASP A 164 -7.93 7.19 -12.50
C ASP A 164 -8.73 6.82 -11.26
N PRO A 165 -8.08 6.67 -10.09
CA PRO A 165 -8.76 6.41 -8.82
C PRO A 165 -9.61 7.58 -8.34
N ASN A 166 -9.35 8.79 -8.85
CA ASN A 166 -10.05 10.02 -8.49
C ASN A 166 -9.94 10.35 -6.98
N PHE A 167 -8.79 10.06 -6.36
CA PHE A 167 -8.58 10.26 -4.92
C PHE A 167 -8.73 11.72 -4.49
N GLY A 168 -9.39 11.95 -3.34
CA GLY A 168 -9.59 13.29 -2.78
C GLY A 168 -10.53 14.17 -3.60
N ALA A 169 -11.42 13.59 -4.41
CA ALA A 169 -12.39 14.34 -5.20
C ALA A 169 -13.55 14.91 -4.35
N THR A 170 -13.74 14.40 -3.13
CA THR A 170 -14.74 14.91 -2.18
C THR A 170 -14.06 15.57 -0.98
N GLU A 171 -14.76 16.50 -0.34
CA GLU A 171 -14.25 17.19 0.85
C GLU A 171 -14.08 16.24 2.04
N LEU A 172 -14.92 15.20 2.15
CA LEU A 172 -14.82 14.19 3.20
C LEU A 172 -13.52 13.39 3.10
N ASP A 173 -13.05 13.11 1.88
CA ASP A 173 -11.83 12.34 1.66
C ASP A 173 -10.54 13.11 1.99
N ILE A 174 -10.63 14.43 2.18
CA ILE A 174 -9.50 15.30 2.50
C ILE A 174 -9.44 15.64 4.01
N LYS A 175 -10.59 15.66 4.69
CA LYS A 175 -10.72 16.04 6.10
C LYS A 175 -10.21 14.99 7.06
#